data_AF-A0A0F9T660-F1
#
_entry.id   AF-A0A0F9T660-F1
#
_cell.length_a   1.000
_cell.length_b   1.000
_cell.length_c   1.000
_cell.angle_alpha   90.00
_cell.angle_beta   90.00
_cell.angle_gamma   90.00
#
_symmetry.space_group_name_H-M   'P 1'
#
loop_
_entity.id
_entity.type
_entity.pdbx_description
1 polymer ?
#
loop_
_entity_poly.entity_id
_entity_poly.type
_entity_poly.pdbx_seq_one_letter_code
_entity_poly.pdbx_strand_id
1 'polypeptide(L)'
;MKPRIGEIIIGNRIGRRLRDKYMWCACKFCGKERWVRIVRYEPRSVACVTCANKPQNAPNYKGEKLTHNGYVREHNKGYKDGFEKGLIDGGKESLKKVVEWLKDNARTGYRYTDDYTHKISWEYDTKCDNEMMIDLGDWQALSEEAK
;
A
#
# COMPACT_ATOMS: atom_id res chain seq x y z
N MET A 1 37.65 -1.58 5.24
CA MET A 1 37.53 -0.21 5.76
C MET A 1 36.61 0.57 4.82
N LYS A 2 35.62 1.29 5.34
CA LYS A 2 34.72 2.10 4.50
C LYS A 2 35.44 3.44 4.17
N PRO A 3 35.52 3.85 2.88
CA PRO A 3 36.14 5.13 2.50
C PRO A 3 35.36 6.33 3.05
N ARG A 4 36.04 7.46 3.23
CA ARG A 4 35.43 8.71 3.71
C ARG A 4 34.94 9.57 2.55
N ILE A 5 33.82 10.28 2.71
CA ILE A 5 33.33 11.22 1.69
C ILE A 5 34.40 12.31 1.48
N GLY A 6 34.73 12.58 0.21
CA GLY A 6 35.79 13.51 -0.18
C GLY A 6 37.17 12.87 -0.32
N GLU A 7 37.34 11.60 0.04
CA GLU A 7 38.60 10.88 -0.14
C GLU A 7 38.96 10.79 -1.62
N ILE A 8 40.22 11.10 -1.96
CA ILE A 8 40.73 11.09 -3.34
C ILE A 8 41.75 9.95 -3.51
N ILE A 9 41.51 9.08 -4.49
CA ILE A 9 42.36 7.92 -4.81
C ILE A 9 42.63 7.86 -6.33
N ILE A 10 43.79 7.33 -6.71
CA ILE A 10 44.15 7.06 -8.11
C ILE A 10 43.42 5.80 -8.61
N GLY A 11 42.89 5.83 -9.84
CA GLY A 11 42.07 4.77 -10.42
C GLY A 11 42.66 3.36 -10.31
N ASN A 12 43.98 3.20 -10.48
CA ASN A 12 44.65 1.91 -10.37
C ASN A 12 44.53 1.26 -8.97
N ARG A 13 44.44 2.05 -7.89
CA ARG A 13 44.25 1.55 -6.51
C ARG A 13 42.84 1.01 -6.26
N ILE A 14 41.87 1.41 -7.08
CA ILE A 14 40.47 0.94 -7.01
C ILE A 14 40.11 0.00 -8.18
N GLY A 15 41.12 -0.59 -8.85
CA GLY A 15 40.91 -1.56 -9.93
C GLY A 15 40.49 -0.98 -11.28
N ARG A 16 40.73 0.32 -11.54
CA ARG A 16 40.51 0.94 -12.85
C ARG A 16 41.80 0.93 -13.68
N ARG A 17 41.65 0.76 -15.00
CA ARG A 17 42.78 0.71 -15.95
C ARG A 17 43.53 2.04 -16.07
N LEU A 18 42.84 3.17 -15.94
CA LEU A 18 43.40 4.51 -16.12
C LEU A 18 43.96 5.08 -14.80
N ARG A 19 44.97 5.94 -14.91
CA ARG A 19 45.59 6.67 -13.79
C ARG A 19 44.86 7.96 -13.40
N ASP A 20 43.60 8.08 -13.78
CA ASP A 20 42.76 9.23 -13.38
C ASP A 20 42.54 9.28 -11.87
N LYS A 21 42.30 10.47 -11.33
CA LYS A 21 41.90 10.65 -9.93
C LYS A 21 40.40 10.46 -9.78
N TYR A 22 40.00 9.78 -8.70
CA TYR A 22 38.62 9.54 -8.32
C TYR A 22 38.38 10.04 -6.91
N MET A 23 37.18 10.54 -6.64
CA MET A 23 36.73 10.96 -5.32
C MET A 23 35.57 10.09 -4.85
N TRP A 24 35.57 9.70 -3.57
CA TRP A 24 34.42 9.06 -2.96
C TRP A 24 33.35 10.10 -2.64
N CYS A 25 32.18 10.02 -3.27
CA CYS A 25 31.10 10.97 -3.05
C CYS A 25 29.72 10.31 -3.03
N ALA A 26 28.78 10.92 -2.32
CA ALA A 26 27.38 10.52 -2.31
C ALA A 26 26.60 11.18 -3.45
N CYS A 27 25.66 10.46 -4.05
CA CYS A 27 24.71 11.04 -5.00
C CYS A 27 23.82 12.09 -4.31
N LYS A 28 23.73 13.31 -4.86
CA LYS A 28 22.85 14.37 -4.33
C LYS A 28 21.37 13.96 -4.24
N PHE A 29 20.93 13.05 -5.11
CA PHE A 29 19.52 12.67 -5.21
C PHE A 29 19.13 11.41 -4.42
N CYS A 30 19.98 10.37 -4.42
CA CYS A 30 19.65 9.09 -3.80
C CYS A 30 20.57 8.69 -2.64
N GLY A 31 21.55 9.53 -2.28
CA GLY A 31 22.51 9.28 -1.19
C GLY A 31 23.51 8.16 -1.45
N LYS A 32 23.37 7.37 -2.53
CA LYS A 32 24.28 6.26 -2.83
C LYS A 32 25.71 6.75 -3.06
N GLU A 33 26.62 6.20 -2.28
CA GLU A 33 28.05 6.47 -2.32
C GLU A 33 28.73 5.76 -3.50
N ARG A 34 29.71 6.40 -4.14
CA ARG A 34 30.50 5.81 -5.24
C ARG A 34 31.80 6.58 -5.49
N TRP A 35 32.75 5.93 -6.16
CA TRP A 35 33.91 6.60 -6.76
C TRP A 35 33.49 7.35 -8.04
N VAL A 36 33.73 8.66 -8.10
CA VAL A 36 33.48 9.50 -9.28
C VAL A 36 34.78 10.12 -9.76
N ARG A 37 35.00 10.10 -11.08
CA ARG A 37 36.18 10.71 -11.70
C ARG A 37 36.20 12.22 -11.42
N ILE A 38 37.35 12.76 -11.06
CA ILE A 38 37.55 14.19 -10.81
C ILE A 38 37.93 14.88 -12.13
N VAL A 39 37.32 16.03 -12.41
CA VAL A 39 37.65 16.93 -13.53
C VAL A 39 37.74 18.34 -12.96
N ARG A 40 38.87 19.05 -13.17
CA ARG A 40 39.10 20.40 -12.61
C ARG A 40 38.84 20.50 -11.10
N TYR A 41 39.31 19.51 -10.34
CA TYR A 41 39.12 19.40 -8.88
C TYR A 41 37.67 19.18 -8.40
N GLU A 42 36.73 18.98 -9.32
CA GLU A 42 35.33 18.71 -8.99
C GLU A 42 34.91 17.30 -9.44
N PRO A 43 33.90 16.67 -8.78
CA PRO A 43 33.38 15.41 -9.26
C PRO A 43 32.69 15.61 -10.61
N ARG A 44 33.06 14.83 -11.62
CA ARG A 44 32.48 14.92 -12.98
C ARG A 44 30.95 14.89 -13.00
N SER A 45 30.33 14.21 -12.03
CA SER A 45 28.88 14.24 -11.85
C SER A 45 28.50 14.09 -10.38
N VAL A 46 27.64 15.01 -9.93
CA VAL A 46 27.00 14.97 -8.60
C VAL A 46 25.91 13.89 -8.48
N ALA A 47 25.44 13.33 -9.60
CA ALA A 47 24.34 12.38 -9.68
C ALA A 47 24.78 10.99 -10.16
N CYS A 48 24.25 9.91 -9.57
CA CYS A 48 24.55 8.56 -10.05
C CYS A 48 23.95 8.36 -11.45
N VAL A 49 24.48 7.40 -12.21
CA VAL A 49 23.99 7.11 -13.58
C VAL A 49 22.48 6.90 -13.57
N THR A 50 21.95 6.16 -12.60
CA THR A 50 20.51 5.94 -12.45
C THR A 50 19.74 7.23 -12.24
N CYS A 51 20.23 8.15 -11.41
CA CYS A 51 19.56 9.43 -11.16
C CYS A 51 19.75 10.44 -12.29
N ALA A 52 20.90 10.44 -12.96
CA ALA A 52 21.20 11.30 -14.09
C ALA A 52 20.34 10.95 -15.31
N ASN A 53 20.07 9.65 -15.53
CA ASN A 53 19.23 9.18 -16.63
C ASN A 53 17.73 9.28 -16.34
N LYS A 54 17.32 9.69 -15.13
CA LYS A 54 15.89 9.94 -14.89
C LYS A 54 15.48 11.16 -15.70
N PRO A 55 14.38 11.10 -16.46
CA PRO A 55 13.87 12.27 -17.15
C PRO A 55 13.50 13.32 -16.11
N GLN A 56 14.33 14.35 -15.97
CA GLN A 56 14.12 15.45 -15.03
C GLN A 56 12.81 16.20 -15.31
N ASN A 57 12.30 16.07 -16.55
CA ASN A 57 11.09 16.70 -17.07
C ASN A 57 10.01 15.69 -17.48
N ALA A 58 9.94 14.51 -16.86
CA ALA A 58 8.72 13.71 -16.97
C ALA A 58 7.76 14.17 -15.85
N PRO A 59 6.82 15.12 -16.11
CA PRO A 59 5.86 15.57 -15.10
C PRO A 59 5.03 14.42 -14.51
N ASN A 60 4.96 13.28 -15.22
CA ASN A 60 4.27 12.07 -14.81
C ASN A 60 5.16 11.06 -14.06
N TYR A 61 6.44 11.34 -13.81
CA TYR A 61 7.31 10.42 -13.06
C TYR A 61 7.00 10.48 -11.56
N LYS A 62 5.99 9.71 -11.13
CA LYS A 62 5.52 9.59 -9.73
C LYS A 62 6.42 8.74 -8.82
N GLY A 63 7.72 8.70 -9.10
CA GLY A 63 8.71 8.14 -8.17
C GLY A 63 8.53 6.66 -7.81
N GLU A 64 7.97 5.83 -8.69
CA GLU A 64 7.83 4.41 -8.38
C GLU A 64 9.20 3.74 -8.26
N LYS A 65 9.44 3.20 -7.05
CA LYS A 65 10.53 2.28 -6.78
C LYS A 65 10.29 1.05 -7.66
N LEU A 66 10.99 0.97 -8.79
CA LEU A 66 11.17 -0.28 -9.51
C LEU A 66 11.73 -1.28 -8.50
N THR A 67 10.89 -2.21 -8.04
CA THR A 67 11.36 -3.43 -7.41
C THR A 67 12.20 -4.17 -8.45
N HIS A 68 13.13 -4.99 -7.98
CA HIS A 68 14.18 -5.66 -8.76
C HIS A 68 13.68 -6.32 -10.08
N ASN A 69 12.39 -6.65 -10.23
CA ASN A 69 11.85 -7.40 -11.38
C ASN A 69 10.91 -6.62 -12.31
N GLY A 70 10.94 -5.28 -12.32
CA GLY A 70 10.39 -4.50 -13.44
C GLY A 70 8.85 -4.47 -13.61
N TYR A 71 8.07 -5.17 -12.77
CA TYR A 71 6.61 -5.21 -12.87
C TYR A 71 5.94 -5.19 -11.51
N VAL A 72 5.63 -4.01 -10.97
CA VAL A 72 4.63 -3.83 -9.90
C VAL A 72 4.19 -2.36 -9.97
N ARG A 73 2.95 -2.00 -10.34
CA ARG A 73 1.86 -1.85 -9.36
C ARG A 73 0.44 -1.71 -9.91
N GLU A 74 0.18 -1.78 -11.21
CA GLU A 74 -1.22 -1.69 -11.69
C GLU A 74 -2.05 -2.96 -11.41
N HIS A 75 -1.40 -4.09 -11.10
CA HIS A 75 -2.11 -5.34 -10.79
C HIS A 75 -2.81 -5.38 -9.41
N ASN A 76 -2.41 -4.53 -8.44
CA ASN A 76 -3.03 -4.55 -7.11
C ASN A 76 -4.38 -3.83 -7.05
N LYS A 77 -4.62 -2.87 -7.95
CA LYS A 77 -5.92 -2.18 -7.99
C LYS A 77 -7.03 -3.14 -8.44
N GLY A 78 -6.78 -3.90 -9.52
CA GLY A 78 -7.74 -4.88 -10.02
C GLY A 78 -8.05 -6.00 -9.02
N TYR A 79 -7.06 -6.47 -8.25
CA TYR A 79 -7.28 -7.54 -7.27
C TYR A 79 -8.10 -7.06 -6.07
N LYS A 80 -7.87 -5.83 -5.60
CA LYS A 80 -8.64 -5.25 -4.49
C LYS A 80 -10.08 -4.94 -4.91
N ASP A 81 -10.26 -4.26 -6.04
CA ASP A 81 -11.57 -3.88 -6.57
C ASP A 81 -12.41 -5.13 -6.95
N GLY A 82 -11.76 -6.17 -7.50
CA GLY A 82 -12.40 -7.44 -7.83
C GLY A 82 -12.82 -8.25 -6.60
N PHE A 83 -12.02 -8.24 -5.53
CA PHE A 83 -12.34 -8.92 -4.27
C PHE A 83 -13.52 -8.27 -3.54
N GLU A 84 -13.53 -6.94 -3.45
CA GLU A 84 -14.61 -6.17 -2.81
C GLU A 84 -15.95 -6.35 -3.54
N LYS A 85 -15.92 -6.30 -4.88
CA LYS A 85 -17.09 -6.58 -5.71
C LYS A 85 -17.60 -8.02 -5.53
N GLY A 86 -16.70 -9.00 -5.52
CA GLY A 86 -17.06 -10.41 -5.32
C GLY A 86 -17.70 -10.68 -3.95
N LEU A 87 -17.24 -10.00 -2.90
CA LEU A 87 -17.81 -10.12 -1.55
C LEU A 87 -19.22 -9.55 -1.47
N ILE A 88 -19.46 -8.39 -2.09
CA ILE A 88 -20.78 -7.73 -2.13
C ILE A 88 -21.76 -8.56 -2.97
N ASP A 89 -21.34 -9.02 -4.14
CA ASP A 89 -22.20 -9.78 -5.07
C ASP A 89 -22.53 -11.17 -4.49
N GLY A 90 -21.54 -11.88 -3.92
CA GLY A 90 -21.75 -13.18 -3.27
C GLY A 90 -22.60 -13.12 -1.99
N GLY A 91 -22.45 -12.03 -1.22
CA GLY A 91 -23.28 -11.78 -0.02
C GLY A 91 -24.75 -11.54 -0.37
N LYS A 92 -25.03 -10.75 -1.42
CA LYS A 92 -26.39 -10.50 -1.92
C LYS A 92 -27.07 -11.76 -2.41
N GLU A 93 -26.36 -12.61 -3.15
CA GLU A 93 -26.90 -13.88 -3.65
C GLU A 93 -27.27 -14.83 -2.50
N SER A 94 -26.44 -14.89 -1.47
CA SER A 94 -26.67 -15.70 -0.27
C SER A 94 -27.88 -15.20 0.53
N LEU A 95 -27.98 -13.89 0.74
CA LEU A 95 -29.14 -13.26 1.40
C LEU A 95 -30.44 -13.50 0.64
N LYS A 96 -30.42 -13.41 -0.69
CA LYS A 96 -31.60 -13.67 -1.52
C LYS A 96 -32.14 -15.08 -1.34
N LYS A 97 -31.26 -16.09 -1.30
CA LYS A 97 -31.64 -17.49 -1.04
C LYS A 97 -32.26 -17.68 0.34
N VAL A 98 -31.73 -17.01 1.37
CA VAL A 98 -32.32 -17.04 2.72
C VAL A 98 -33.71 -16.42 2.73
N VAL A 99 -33.90 -15.28 2.06
CA VAL A 99 -35.20 -14.60 1.97
C VAL A 99 -36.23 -15.44 1.21
N GLU A 100 -35.85 -16.06 0.09
CA GLU A 100 -36.74 -16.98 -0.66
C GLU A 100 -37.13 -18.19 0.19
N TRP A 101 -36.17 -18.81 0.86
CA TRP A 101 -36.43 -19.92 1.78
C TRP A 101 -37.40 -19.53 2.90
N LEU A 102 -37.22 -18.34 3.51
CA LEU A 102 -38.12 -17.84 4.55
C LEU A 102 -39.55 -17.63 4.03
N LYS A 103 -39.70 -17.10 2.81
CA LYS A 103 -41.02 -16.89 2.19
C LYS A 103 -41.74 -18.21 1.92
N ASP A 104 -41.02 -19.22 1.45
CA ASP A 104 -41.59 -20.54 1.17
C ASP A 104 -42.04 -21.25 2.46
N ASN A 105 -41.26 -21.12 3.55
CA ASN A 105 -41.58 -21.73 4.84
C ASN A 105 -42.62 -20.95 5.66
N ALA A 106 -42.75 -19.65 5.45
CA ALA A 106 -43.85 -18.88 6.02
C ALA A 106 -45.22 -19.37 5.50
N ARG A 107 -45.25 -19.94 4.28
CA ARG A 107 -46.47 -20.44 3.64
C ARG A 107 -46.90 -21.83 4.14
N THR A 108 -45.95 -22.64 4.61
CA THR A 108 -46.19 -24.00 5.08
C THR A 108 -46.63 -24.07 6.56
N GLY A 109 -46.74 -22.93 7.24
CA GLY A 109 -47.18 -22.88 8.64
C GLY A 109 -46.16 -23.49 9.61
N TYR A 110 -44.88 -23.55 9.20
CA TYR A 110 -43.80 -24.04 10.04
C TYR A 110 -43.60 -23.07 11.22
N ARG A 111 -44.27 -23.34 12.35
CA ARG A 111 -44.00 -22.68 13.63
C ARG A 111 -42.60 -23.10 14.06
N TYR A 112 -41.64 -22.19 13.94
CA TYR A 112 -40.33 -22.34 14.55
C TYR A 112 -40.57 -22.51 16.05
N THR A 113 -40.42 -23.73 16.58
CA THR A 113 -40.49 -23.97 18.01
C THR A 113 -39.24 -23.35 18.63
N ASP A 114 -39.46 -22.40 19.53
CA ASP A 114 -38.50 -21.45 20.13
C ASP A 114 -37.41 -22.08 21.02
N ASP A 115 -36.94 -23.30 20.73
CA ASP A 115 -35.95 -23.99 21.59
C ASP A 115 -34.50 -23.51 21.38
N TYR A 116 -34.24 -22.62 20.42
CA TYR A 116 -32.90 -22.11 20.10
C TYR A 116 -32.67 -20.62 20.35
N THR A 117 -33.68 -19.86 20.78
CA THR A 117 -33.54 -18.44 21.14
C THR A 117 -32.85 -18.22 22.50
N HIS A 118 -32.66 -19.27 23.31
CA HIS A 118 -31.97 -19.17 24.60
C HIS A 118 -30.45 -19.40 24.57
N LYS A 119 -29.83 -19.69 23.42
CA LYS A 119 -28.39 -20.01 23.37
C LYS A 119 -27.49 -18.96 22.72
N ILE A 120 -28.03 -17.86 22.20
CA ILE A 120 -27.24 -16.78 21.56
C ILE A 120 -27.19 -15.49 22.42
N SER A 121 -27.83 -15.47 23.60
CA SER A 121 -27.87 -14.26 24.43
C SER A 121 -26.73 -14.10 25.46
N TRP A 122 -25.72 -15.01 25.52
CA TRP A 122 -24.70 -14.95 26.59
C TRP A 122 -23.24 -15.27 26.20
N GLU A 123 -22.91 -15.40 24.91
CA GLU A 123 -21.49 -15.58 24.48
C GLU A 123 -20.97 -14.44 23.58
N TYR A 124 -21.49 -13.23 23.78
CA TYR A 124 -20.83 -11.99 23.34
C TYR A 124 -20.40 -11.15 24.55
N ASP A 125 -19.74 -11.82 25.51
CA ASP A 125 -19.14 -11.15 26.65
C ASP A 125 -17.60 -11.08 26.46
N THR A 126 -17.09 -9.85 26.44
CA THR A 126 -15.71 -9.43 26.76
C THR A 126 -14.56 -9.57 25.75
N LYS A 127 -14.70 -9.11 24.49
CA LYS A 127 -13.48 -8.77 23.71
C LYS A 127 -13.60 -7.77 22.56
N CYS A 128 -14.42 -6.72 22.67
CA CYS A 128 -14.33 -5.55 21.80
C CYS A 128 -14.58 -4.24 22.55
N ASP A 129 -13.96 -4.07 23.73
CA ASP A 129 -13.76 -2.72 24.28
C ASP A 129 -12.52 -2.11 23.62
N ASN A 130 -12.71 -1.55 22.44
CA ASN A 130 -11.91 -0.44 21.94
C ASN A 130 -12.75 0.35 20.93
N GLU A 131 -13.40 1.37 21.48
CA GLU A 131 -13.66 2.66 20.85
C GLU A 131 -14.26 2.65 19.44
N MET A 132 -15.57 2.43 19.36
CA MET A 132 -16.37 3.08 18.31
C MET A 132 -17.66 3.63 18.93
N MET A 133 -17.50 4.69 19.72
CA MET A 133 -18.59 5.59 20.08
C MET A 133 -19.10 6.25 18.78
N ILE A 134 -20.12 5.64 18.17
CA ILE A 134 -20.97 6.37 17.23
C ILE A 134 -21.87 7.24 18.12
N ASP A 135 -21.67 8.55 17.99
CA ASP A 135 -22.46 9.57 18.67
C ASP A 135 -23.93 9.42 18.23
N LEU A 136 -24.81 9.07 19.18
CA LEU A 136 -26.25 8.90 18.94
C LEU A 136 -26.98 10.25 18.79
N GLY A 137 -26.26 11.37 18.81
CA GLY A 137 -26.81 12.73 18.65
C GLY A 137 -27.42 13.04 17.27
N ASP A 138 -27.05 12.33 16.20
CA ASP A 138 -27.46 12.68 14.83
C ASP A 138 -28.76 12.03 14.33
N TRP A 139 -29.37 11.14 15.11
CA TRP A 139 -30.62 10.47 14.68
C TRP A 139 -31.88 11.33 14.85
N GLN A 140 -31.87 12.37 15.69
CA GLN A 140 -33.03 13.26 15.83
C GLN A 140 -33.15 14.25 14.67
N ALA A 141 -32.04 14.66 14.05
CA ALA A 141 -32.02 15.63 12.95
C ALA A 141 -32.67 15.11 11.65
N LEU A 142 -32.59 13.80 11.38
CA LEU A 142 -33.19 13.21 10.17
C LEU A 142 -34.71 12.97 10.27
N SER A 143 -35.30 13.09 11.46
CA SER A 143 -36.74 12.87 11.66
C SER A 143 -37.59 14.13 11.44
N GLU A 144 -36.97 15.32 11.40
CA GLU A 144 -37.68 16.60 11.24
C GLU A 144 -37.76 17.08 9.78
N GLU A 145 -36.93 16.58 8.87
CA GLU A 145 -36.99 16.92 7.43
C GLU A 145 -38.04 16.12 6.63
N ALA A 146 -38.76 15.19 7.27
CA ALA A 146 -39.76 14.31 6.63
C ALA A 146 -41.22 14.75 6.87
N LYS A 147 -41.47 16.01 7.26
CA LYS A 147 -42.80 16.63 7.34
C LYS A 147 -42.89 17.87 6.45
#